data_AF-S7NYA8-F1
#
_entry.id   AF-S7NYA8-F1
#
_cell.length_a   1.000
_cell.length_b   1.000
_cell.length_c   1.000
_cell.angle_alpha   90.00
_cell.angle_beta   90.00
_cell.angle_gamma   90.00
#
_symmetry.space_group_name_H-M   'P 1'
#
loop_
_entity.id
_entity.type
_entity.pdbx_description
1 polymer ?
#
loop_
_entity_poly.entity_id
_entity_poly.type
_entity_poly.pdbx_seq_one_letter_code
_entity_poly.pdbx_strand_id
1 'polypeptide(L)'
;MAPIWRQAQFKVPVSLASSEAFGAAVMVRTLNCIAAVSQNMGIGKNGDLPWPPLRNEFKYFQRMTTTSSAKGKMNLVIMGRKTWFSIPKKNRPLKDRINLVLSRELKEPPKGAHFLAKSLDDALKLIEEPELTNKVDMVWIVGGSSVYKEAMSKPGHQRLFVTRIMQEFESDTFFPEIDLEKYKLLPEYPGVLSDVQEENGIKYKFEVYEKNE
;
A
#
# COMPACT_ATOMS: atom_id res chain seq x y z
N MET A 1 -12.48 -74.97 3.96
CA MET A 1 -11.05 -74.78 3.73
C MET A 1 -10.87 -73.65 2.73
N ALA A 2 -10.47 -72.47 3.22
CA ALA A 2 -10.22 -71.27 2.42
C ALA A 2 -9.05 -70.51 3.08
N PRO A 3 -8.21 -69.78 2.31
CA PRO A 3 -6.86 -69.43 2.75
C PRO A 3 -6.74 -68.03 3.36
N ILE A 4 -6.00 -67.99 4.48
CA ILE A 4 -4.91 -67.07 4.87
C ILE A 4 -4.91 -65.69 4.18
N TRP A 5 -5.31 -64.65 4.92
CA TRP A 5 -4.89 -63.26 4.66
C TRP A 5 -3.80 -62.87 5.66
N ARG A 6 -2.57 -62.67 5.17
CA ARG A 6 -1.47 -62.05 5.92
C ARG A 6 -1.72 -60.54 6.03
N GLN A 7 -1.70 -60.03 7.25
CA GLN A 7 -1.57 -58.60 7.54
C GLN A 7 -0.16 -58.13 7.11
N ALA A 8 -0.09 -57.11 6.27
CA ALA A 8 1.12 -56.34 6.06
C ALA A 8 1.04 -55.07 6.92
N GLN A 9 1.70 -55.08 8.08
CA GLN A 9 2.02 -53.85 8.83
C GLN A 9 3.22 -53.18 8.15
N PHE A 10 2.98 -52.06 7.46
CA PHE A 10 4.06 -51.16 7.08
C PHE A 10 4.47 -50.33 8.31
N LYS A 11 5.60 -50.70 8.92
CA LYS A 11 6.33 -49.82 9.84
C LYS A 11 7.00 -48.72 9.01
N VAL A 12 6.54 -47.49 9.16
CA VAL A 12 7.25 -46.31 8.68
C VAL A 12 8.30 -45.94 9.73
N PRO A 13 9.60 -45.83 9.41
CA PRO A 13 10.59 -45.40 10.38
C PRO A 13 10.46 -43.90 10.63
N VAL A 14 10.35 -43.53 11.91
CA VAL A 14 10.48 -42.15 12.39
C VAL A 14 11.95 -41.77 12.25
N SER A 15 12.31 -41.07 11.17
CA SER A 15 13.60 -40.40 11.07
C SER A 15 13.47 -39.00 11.68
N LEU A 16 14.17 -38.78 12.79
CA LEU A 16 14.51 -37.45 13.31
C LEU A 16 15.35 -36.73 12.24
N ALA A 17 14.70 -35.89 11.45
CA ALA A 17 15.37 -34.95 10.55
C ALA A 17 15.65 -33.65 11.32
N SER A 18 16.92 -33.32 11.32
CA SER A 18 17.60 -32.18 11.91
C SER A 18 16.96 -30.83 11.57
N SER A 19 17.01 -29.93 12.54
CA SER A 19 16.74 -28.51 12.41
C SER A 19 17.72 -27.87 11.42
N GLU A 20 17.31 -27.76 10.16
CA GLU A 20 17.95 -26.84 9.22
C GLU A 20 17.21 -25.50 9.28
N ALA A 21 17.97 -24.47 9.64
CA ALA A 21 17.52 -23.09 9.64
C ALA A 21 17.11 -22.71 8.21
N PHE A 22 15.80 -22.63 7.96
CA PHE A 22 15.27 -21.94 6.80
C PHE A 22 15.72 -20.49 6.90
N GLY A 23 16.70 -20.10 6.09
CA GLY A 23 16.96 -18.69 5.81
C GLY A 23 15.64 -18.07 5.36
N ALA A 24 15.14 -17.11 6.12
CA ALA A 24 13.88 -16.43 5.81
C ALA A 24 14.01 -15.82 4.42
N ALA A 25 13.37 -16.42 3.43
CA ALA A 25 13.17 -15.78 2.14
C ALA A 25 12.46 -14.46 2.44
N VAL A 26 13.11 -13.33 2.15
CA VAL A 26 12.50 -12.01 2.27
C VAL A 26 11.28 -12.04 1.35
N MET A 27 10.08 -12.05 1.93
CA MET A 27 8.86 -11.99 1.14
C MET A 27 8.81 -10.62 0.47
N VAL A 28 9.00 -10.59 -0.85
CA VAL A 28 8.87 -9.35 -1.61
C VAL A 28 7.39 -9.01 -1.71
N ARG A 29 6.89 -8.21 -0.76
CA ARG A 29 5.51 -7.73 -0.78
C ARG A 29 5.31 -6.73 -1.91
N THR A 30 4.17 -6.82 -2.59
CA THR A 30 3.74 -5.79 -3.54
C THR A 30 3.55 -4.45 -2.84
N LEU A 31 4.10 -3.37 -3.40
CA LEU A 31 3.83 -2.00 -2.94
C LEU A 31 2.73 -1.37 -3.78
N ASN A 32 1.64 -0.95 -3.15
CA ASN A 32 0.56 -0.24 -3.80
C ASN A 32 0.67 1.25 -3.47
N CYS A 33 1.02 2.09 -4.44
CA CYS A 33 0.92 3.54 -4.28
C CYS A 33 -0.50 3.98 -4.65
N ILE A 34 -1.12 4.85 -3.86
CA ILE A 34 -2.42 5.43 -4.19
C ILE A 34 -2.38 6.95 -4.07
N ALA A 35 -2.69 7.67 -5.15
CA ALA A 35 -2.63 9.11 -5.21
C ALA A 35 -3.72 9.68 -6.12
N ALA A 36 -4.27 10.83 -5.74
CA ALA A 36 -4.98 11.70 -6.66
C ALA A 36 -4.01 12.77 -7.19
N VAL A 37 -4.00 12.98 -8.51
CA VAL A 37 -3.07 13.87 -9.20
C VAL A 37 -3.82 14.79 -10.15
N SER A 38 -3.53 16.09 -10.13
CA SER A 38 -4.03 17.03 -11.14
C SER A 38 -3.39 16.81 -12.50
N GLN A 39 -3.94 17.43 -13.54
CA GLN A 39 -3.46 17.29 -14.91
C GLN A 39 -1.99 17.73 -15.06
N ASN A 40 -1.56 18.72 -14.26
CA ASN A 40 -0.17 19.17 -14.13
C ASN A 40 0.63 18.39 -13.05
N MET A 41 0.24 17.14 -12.74
CA MET A 41 0.89 16.22 -11.78
C MET A 41 0.94 16.71 -10.32
N GLY A 42 0.14 17.72 -9.98
CA GLY A 42 0.08 18.29 -8.64
C GLY A 42 -0.67 17.40 -7.65
N ILE A 43 -0.16 17.33 -6.41
CA ILE A 43 -0.75 16.54 -5.30
C ILE A 43 -0.89 17.34 -4.01
N GLY A 44 -0.32 18.53 -3.94
CA GLY A 44 -0.36 19.35 -2.75
C GLY A 44 -0.04 20.82 -3.03
N LYS A 45 -0.64 21.68 -2.21
CA LYS A 45 -0.39 23.13 -2.17
C LYS A 45 -0.48 23.59 -0.72
N ASN A 46 0.57 24.21 -0.20
CA ASN A 46 0.67 24.75 1.16
C ASN A 46 0.32 23.74 2.28
N GLY A 47 0.51 22.44 2.02
CA GLY A 47 0.19 21.37 2.98
C GLY A 47 -1.22 20.81 2.88
N ASP A 48 -2.06 21.31 1.98
CA ASP A 48 -3.41 20.81 1.69
C ASP A 48 -3.51 20.24 0.26
N LEU A 49 -4.66 19.66 -0.09
CA LEU A 49 -4.94 19.25 -1.47
C LEU A 49 -5.12 20.49 -2.36
N PRO A 50 -4.65 20.48 -3.62
CA PRO A 50 -4.79 21.63 -4.54
C PRO A 50 -6.24 21.94 -4.93
N TRP A 51 -7.14 20.96 -4.81
CA TRP A 51 -8.55 21.05 -5.17
C TRP A 51 -9.46 21.01 -3.94
N PRO A 52 -10.72 21.49 -4.06
CA PRO A 52 -11.74 21.32 -3.03
C PRO A 52 -11.96 19.85 -2.67
N PRO A 53 -12.43 19.54 -1.44
CA PRO A 53 -12.65 18.16 -1.02
C PRO A 53 -13.58 17.38 -1.96
N LEU A 54 -13.08 16.27 -2.51
CA LEU A 54 -13.83 15.32 -3.34
C LEU A 54 -14.17 14.10 -2.48
N ARG A 55 -15.38 14.06 -1.91
CA ARG A 55 -15.79 13.05 -0.93
C ARG A 55 -15.89 11.65 -1.53
N ASN A 56 -16.31 11.52 -2.78
CA ASN A 56 -16.42 10.22 -3.44
C ASN A 56 -15.04 9.68 -3.84
N GLU A 57 -14.10 10.56 -4.19
CA GLU A 57 -12.68 10.20 -4.36
C GLU A 57 -12.10 9.70 -3.02
N PHE A 58 -12.37 10.40 -1.92
CA PHE A 58 -11.93 9.95 -0.59
C PHE A 58 -12.55 8.60 -0.19
N LYS A 59 -13.80 8.31 -0.57
CA LYS A 59 -14.41 6.98 -0.37
C LYS A 59 -13.67 5.90 -1.15
N TYR A 60 -13.25 6.20 -2.38
CA TYR A 60 -12.40 5.29 -3.17
C TYR A 60 -11.08 5.03 -2.44
N PHE A 61 -10.35 6.08 -2.05
CA PHE A 61 -9.12 5.96 -1.26
C PHE A 61 -9.32 5.11 0.01
N GLN A 62 -10.39 5.39 0.77
CA GLN A 62 -10.70 4.64 1.99
C GLN A 62 -10.97 3.17 1.68
N ARG A 63 -11.81 2.87 0.69
CA ARG A 63 -12.15 1.49 0.32
C ARG A 63 -10.92 0.71 -0.09
N MET A 64 -10.10 1.26 -1.00
CA MET A 64 -8.90 0.58 -1.49
C MET A 64 -7.90 0.32 -0.37
N THR A 65 -7.63 1.33 0.45
CA THR A 65 -6.62 1.21 1.52
C THR A 65 -7.10 0.40 2.73
N THR A 66 -8.41 0.21 2.94
CA THR A 66 -8.95 -0.49 4.13
C THR A 66 -9.35 -1.93 3.85
N THR A 67 -9.83 -2.23 2.65
CA THR A 67 -10.33 -3.58 2.32
C THR A 67 -9.18 -4.58 2.28
N SER A 68 -9.14 -5.49 3.26
CA SER A 68 -8.18 -6.60 3.28
C SER A 68 -8.78 -7.83 2.60
N SER A 69 -7.95 -8.54 1.84
CA SER A 69 -8.26 -9.83 1.24
C SER A 69 -8.19 -10.99 2.24
N ALA A 70 -7.45 -10.81 3.34
CA ALA A 70 -7.20 -11.83 4.34
C ALA A 70 -8.00 -11.59 5.64
N LYS A 71 -8.82 -12.58 6.03
CA LYS A 71 -9.61 -12.50 7.25
C LYS A 71 -8.72 -12.34 8.49
N GLY A 72 -9.04 -11.35 9.32
CA GLY A 72 -8.31 -11.07 10.57
C GLY A 72 -7.02 -10.26 10.39
N LYS A 73 -6.67 -9.90 9.15
CA LYS A 73 -5.56 -9.00 8.86
C LYS A 73 -6.06 -7.60 8.54
N MET A 74 -5.15 -6.64 8.65
CA MET A 74 -5.37 -5.24 8.32
C MET A 74 -4.40 -4.81 7.23
N ASN A 75 -4.84 -3.89 6.39
CA ASN A 75 -3.93 -3.18 5.51
C ASN A 75 -3.09 -2.18 6.29
N LEU A 76 -1.88 -1.93 5.82
CA LEU A 76 -0.95 -0.96 6.38
C LEU A 76 -0.79 0.22 5.43
N VAL A 77 -0.88 1.44 5.96
CA VAL A 77 -0.63 2.68 5.23
C VAL A 77 0.67 3.32 5.70
N ILE A 78 1.56 3.60 4.74
CA ILE A 78 2.83 4.30 4.95
C ILE A 78 2.70 5.70 4.39
N MET A 79 3.04 6.70 5.20
CA MET A 79 3.02 8.09 4.78
C MET A 79 4.15 8.93 5.36
N GLY A 80 4.56 9.99 4.66
CA GLY A 80 5.50 10.96 5.17
C GLY A 80 4.90 11.86 6.26
N ARG A 81 5.77 12.44 7.10
CA ARG A 81 5.38 13.37 8.18
C ARG A 81 4.40 14.47 7.73
N LYS A 82 4.66 15.14 6.59
CA LYS A 82 3.80 16.23 6.11
C LYS A 82 2.40 15.75 5.77
N THR A 83 2.28 14.61 5.08
CA THR A 83 1.00 13.95 4.77
C THR A 83 0.25 13.57 6.04
N TRP A 84 0.94 13.06 7.07
CA TRP A 84 0.28 12.80 8.35
C TRP A 84 -0.33 14.05 8.98
N PHE A 85 0.31 15.22 8.85
CA PHE A 85 -0.19 16.47 9.42
C PHE A 85 -1.21 17.20 8.54
N SER A 86 -1.33 16.87 7.25
CA SER A 86 -2.40 17.38 6.39
C SER A 86 -3.74 16.68 6.62
N ILE A 87 -3.73 15.43 7.11
CA ILE A 87 -4.97 14.72 7.45
C ILE A 87 -5.64 15.42 8.65
N PRO A 88 -6.93 15.82 8.56
CA PRO A 88 -7.64 16.45 9.67
C PRO A 88 -7.55 15.63 10.95
N LYS A 89 -7.36 16.28 12.11
CA LYS A 89 -7.14 15.59 13.40
C LYS A 89 -8.20 14.53 13.71
N LYS A 90 -9.47 14.79 13.39
CA LYS A 90 -10.61 13.88 13.60
C LYS A 90 -10.56 12.61 12.74
N ASN A 91 -9.77 12.62 11.67
CA ASN A 91 -9.57 11.53 10.73
C ASN A 91 -8.24 10.78 10.97
N ARG A 92 -7.51 11.11 12.06
CA ARG A 92 -6.25 10.44 12.44
C ARG A 92 -6.43 9.57 13.69
N PRO A 93 -5.87 8.35 13.73
CA PRO A 93 -5.32 7.62 12.57
C PRO A 93 -6.40 7.34 11.51
N LEU A 94 -5.95 7.01 10.30
CA LEU A 94 -6.86 6.46 9.30
C LEU A 94 -7.43 5.15 9.85
N LYS A 95 -8.73 5.15 10.19
CA LYS A 95 -9.41 4.03 10.87
C LYS A 95 -9.26 2.71 10.10
N ASP A 96 -9.25 1.61 10.86
CA ASP A 96 -9.21 0.23 10.37
C ASP A 96 -7.99 -0.11 9.50
N ARG A 97 -6.90 0.65 9.67
CA ARG A 97 -5.59 0.44 9.04
C ARG A 97 -4.47 0.61 10.05
N ILE A 98 -3.38 -0.11 9.85
CA ILE A 98 -2.13 0.16 10.56
C ILE A 98 -1.50 1.40 9.93
N ASN A 99 -1.24 2.43 10.73
CA ASN A 99 -0.71 3.72 10.25
C ASN A 99 0.75 3.87 10.66
N LEU A 100 1.64 3.91 9.67
CA LEU A 100 3.08 4.09 9.84
C LEU A 100 3.50 5.43 9.25
N VAL A 101 4.17 6.25 10.06
CA VAL A 101 4.67 7.57 9.64
C VAL A 101 6.18 7.50 9.39
N LEU A 102 6.63 8.11 8.29
CA LEU A 102 8.04 8.30 7.99
C LEU A 102 8.53 9.67 8.45
N SER A 103 9.54 9.70 9.31
CA SER A 103 10.22 10.93 9.71
C SER A 103 11.64 10.65 10.22
N ARG A 104 12.58 11.50 9.83
CA ARG A 104 13.95 11.50 10.36
C ARG A 104 14.12 12.33 11.64
N GLU A 105 13.17 13.21 11.91
CA GLU A 105 13.23 14.20 13.00
C GLU A 105 12.43 13.77 14.24
N LEU A 106 11.28 13.10 14.03
CA LEU A 106 10.49 12.59 15.15
C LEU A 106 11.24 11.46 15.86
N LYS A 107 11.15 11.44 17.19
CA LYS A 107 11.72 10.39 18.03
C LYS A 107 10.70 9.31 18.40
N GLU A 108 9.41 9.64 18.32
CA GLU A 108 8.29 8.78 18.66
C GLU A 108 7.16 8.95 17.62
N PRO A 109 6.30 7.94 17.42
CA PRO A 109 5.14 8.07 16.56
C PRO A 109 4.28 9.28 16.95
N PRO A 110 3.88 10.14 16.00
CA PRO A 110 3.01 11.27 16.32
C PRO A 110 1.68 10.75 16.87
N LYS A 111 1.07 11.49 17.81
CA LYS A 111 -0.15 11.07 18.52
C LYS A 111 -1.19 10.43 17.59
N GLY A 112 -1.52 9.16 17.84
CA GLY A 112 -2.49 8.35 17.10
C GLY A 112 -1.90 7.48 16.00
N ALA A 113 -0.66 7.73 15.53
CA ALA A 113 0.05 6.80 14.66
C ALA A 113 0.47 5.54 15.43
N HIS A 114 0.53 4.40 14.74
CA HIS A 114 0.90 3.13 15.36
C HIS A 114 2.42 2.95 15.36
N PHE A 115 3.07 3.35 14.28
CA PHE A 115 4.51 3.16 14.08
C PHE A 115 5.19 4.40 13.50
N LEU A 116 6.50 4.49 13.75
CA LEU A 116 7.40 5.49 13.19
C LEU A 116 8.61 4.78 12.60
N ALA A 117 9.02 5.16 11.38
CA ALA A 117 10.27 4.72 10.79
C ALA A 117 11.03 5.90 10.18
N LYS A 118 12.35 5.76 10.03
CA LYS A 118 13.22 6.84 9.51
C LYS A 118 13.35 6.82 7.98
N SER A 119 13.02 5.70 7.36
CA SER A 119 13.08 5.47 5.91
C SER A 119 12.02 4.46 5.47
N LEU A 120 11.75 4.37 4.16
CA LEU A 120 10.87 3.32 3.65
C LEU A 120 11.48 1.93 3.89
N ASP A 121 12.81 1.78 3.76
CA ASP A 121 13.48 0.51 4.05
C ASP A 121 13.29 0.05 5.50
N ASP A 122 13.41 0.96 6.47
CA ASP A 122 13.15 0.62 7.87
C ASP A 122 11.69 0.22 8.09
N ALA A 123 10.75 0.89 7.42
CA ALA A 123 9.33 0.53 7.47
C ALA A 123 9.07 -0.85 6.86
N LEU A 124 9.69 -1.16 5.72
CA LEU A 124 9.56 -2.45 5.05
C LEU A 124 10.22 -3.58 5.86
N LYS A 125 11.32 -3.31 6.57
CA LYS A 125 11.89 -4.28 7.52
C LYS A 125 10.96 -4.51 8.71
N LEU A 126 10.42 -3.43 9.29
CA LEU A 126 9.53 -3.51 10.44
C LEU A 126 8.29 -4.37 10.17
N ILE A 127 7.71 -4.30 8.97
CA ILE A 127 6.52 -5.11 8.62
C ILE A 127 6.82 -6.59 8.43
N GLU A 128 8.09 -6.97 8.23
CA GLU A 128 8.53 -8.37 8.14
C GLU A 128 8.78 -8.99 9.53
N GLU A 129 8.84 -8.16 10.59
CA GLU A 129 8.95 -8.66 11.96
C GLU A 129 7.74 -9.53 12.35
N PRO A 130 7.92 -10.60 13.16
CA PRO A 130 6.86 -11.55 13.49
C PRO A 130 5.58 -10.92 14.05
N GLU A 131 5.71 -9.80 14.76
CA GLU A 131 4.59 -9.05 15.35
C GLU A 131 3.65 -8.42 14.31
N LEU A 132 4.17 -8.08 13.13
CA LEU A 132 3.45 -7.40 12.05
C LEU A 132 3.19 -8.29 10.84
N THR A 133 4.09 -9.21 10.51
CA THR A 133 3.94 -10.12 9.36
C THR A 133 2.59 -10.85 9.34
N ASN A 134 2.11 -11.25 10.53
CA ASN A 134 0.85 -11.96 10.69
C ASN A 134 -0.39 -11.04 10.75
N LYS A 135 -0.20 -9.73 10.95
CA LYS A 135 -1.29 -8.74 11.04
C LYS A 135 -1.48 -7.95 9.74
N VAL A 136 -0.42 -7.81 8.94
CA VAL A 136 -0.43 -7.01 7.71
C VAL A 136 -0.80 -7.86 6.51
N ASP A 137 -1.83 -7.44 5.79
CA ASP A 137 -2.19 -7.97 4.47
C ASP A 137 -1.49 -7.17 3.36
N MET A 138 -2.09 -6.05 2.92
CA MET A 138 -1.52 -5.20 1.87
C MET A 138 -0.79 -3.98 2.43
N VAL A 139 0.27 -3.56 1.73
CA VAL A 139 1.02 -2.33 2.01
C VAL A 139 0.60 -1.25 1.01
N TRP A 140 0.19 -0.10 1.54
CA TRP A 140 -0.26 1.07 0.79
C TRP A 140 0.64 2.27 1.08
N ILE A 141 1.29 2.80 0.05
CA ILE A 141 1.99 4.07 0.10
C ILE A 141 0.97 5.17 -0.22
N VAL A 142 0.71 6.05 0.74
CA VAL A 142 -0.32 7.11 0.61
C VAL A 142 0.29 8.52 0.59
N GLY A 143 1.59 8.59 0.29
CA GLY A 143 2.33 9.81 -0.02
C GLY A 143 3.21 10.35 1.10
N GLY A 144 3.80 11.54 0.96
CA GLY A 144 3.75 12.43 -0.19
C GLY A 144 4.83 12.17 -1.24
N SER A 145 5.14 13.19 -2.04
CA SER A 145 6.05 13.13 -3.20
C SER A 145 7.35 12.33 -2.95
N SER A 146 8.07 12.62 -1.87
CA SER A 146 9.32 11.92 -1.56
C SER A 146 9.13 10.43 -1.27
N VAL A 147 8.03 10.05 -0.63
CA VAL A 147 7.72 8.65 -0.29
C VAL A 147 7.28 7.89 -1.53
N TYR A 148 6.48 8.51 -2.40
CA TYR A 148 6.15 7.93 -3.70
C TYR A 148 7.40 7.70 -4.55
N LYS A 149 8.29 8.69 -4.62
CA LYS A 149 9.55 8.59 -5.37
C LYS A 149 10.42 7.44 -4.86
N GLU A 150 10.55 7.31 -3.54
CA GLU A 150 11.30 6.22 -2.90
C GLU A 150 10.65 4.86 -3.14
N ALA A 151 9.31 4.77 -3.08
CA ALA A 151 8.60 3.51 -3.38
C ALA A 151 8.76 3.09 -4.84
N MET A 152 8.55 4.01 -5.79
CA MET A 152 8.64 3.75 -7.23
C MET A 152 10.05 3.33 -7.69
N SER A 153 11.10 3.70 -6.94
CA SER A 153 12.47 3.28 -7.22
C SER A 153 12.84 1.90 -6.65
N LYS A 154 12.00 1.31 -5.79
CA LYS A 154 12.28 -0.02 -5.24
C LYS A 154 12.19 -1.11 -6.33
N PRO A 155 12.96 -2.20 -6.20
CA PRO A 155 12.74 -3.40 -6.99
C PRO A 155 11.44 -4.11 -6.55
N GLY A 156 11.01 -5.09 -7.33
CA GLY A 156 9.83 -5.91 -7.04
C GLY A 156 8.53 -5.34 -7.61
N HIS A 157 7.43 -6.03 -7.32
CA HIS A 157 6.12 -5.75 -7.91
C HIS A 157 5.48 -4.50 -7.31
N GLN A 158 4.98 -3.61 -8.16
CA GLN A 158 4.41 -2.33 -7.74
C GLN A 158 3.16 -2.01 -8.55
N ARG A 159 2.18 -1.43 -7.87
CA ARG A 159 0.97 -0.89 -8.50
C ARG A 159 0.78 0.57 -8.14
N LEU A 160 0.39 1.39 -9.10
CA LEU A 160 0.03 2.79 -8.90
C LEU A 160 -1.46 2.95 -9.16
N PHE A 161 -2.23 3.18 -8.10
CA PHE A 161 -3.64 3.54 -8.15
C PHE A 161 -3.74 5.06 -8.23
N VAL A 162 -3.97 5.58 -9.43
CA VAL A 162 -3.90 7.01 -9.73
C VAL A 162 -5.28 7.52 -10.05
N THR A 163 -5.83 8.37 -9.17
CA THR A 163 -6.99 9.19 -9.54
C THR A 163 -6.51 10.35 -10.39
N ARG A 164 -6.85 10.37 -11.68
CA ARG A 164 -6.56 11.50 -12.59
C ARG A 164 -7.61 12.58 -12.42
N ILE A 165 -7.27 13.66 -11.73
CA ILE A 165 -8.08 14.87 -11.69
C ILE A 165 -7.89 15.61 -13.02
N MET A 166 -8.96 15.71 -13.81
CA MET A 166 -8.93 16.17 -15.21
C MET A 166 -8.98 17.71 -15.32
N GLN A 167 -8.28 18.39 -14.41
CA GLN A 167 -8.12 19.84 -14.35
C GLN A 167 -6.74 20.16 -13.77
N GLU A 168 -6.18 21.30 -14.15
CA GLU A 168 -4.95 21.83 -13.56
C GLU A 168 -5.27 22.61 -12.28
N PHE A 169 -4.41 22.47 -11.28
CA PHE A 169 -4.48 23.24 -10.04
C PHE A 169 -3.09 23.74 -9.67
N GLU A 170 -3.01 24.95 -9.14
CA GLU A 170 -1.75 25.49 -8.64
C GLU A 170 -1.21 24.59 -7.51
N SER A 171 0.01 24.09 -7.68
CA SER A 171 0.60 23.08 -6.80
C SER A 171 2.06 23.42 -6.49
N ASP A 172 2.53 23.03 -5.30
CA ASP A 172 3.95 23.13 -4.90
C ASP A 172 4.59 21.75 -4.67
N THR A 173 3.76 20.70 -4.65
CA THR A 173 4.16 19.32 -4.43
C THR A 173 3.57 18.48 -5.56
N PHE A 174 4.43 17.70 -6.21
CA PHE A 174 4.08 16.96 -7.43
C PHE A 174 4.30 15.45 -7.25
N PHE A 175 3.46 14.66 -7.91
CA PHE A 175 3.66 13.22 -8.05
C PHE A 175 4.85 12.95 -8.98
N PRO A 176 5.68 11.92 -8.72
CA PRO A 176 6.73 11.53 -9.66
C PRO A 176 6.15 11.15 -11.02
N GLU A 177 6.89 11.40 -12.10
CA GLU A 177 6.49 10.97 -13.43
C GLU A 177 6.35 9.44 -13.50
N ILE A 178 5.32 8.97 -14.21
CA ILE A 178 5.08 7.54 -14.43
C ILE A 178 5.74 7.17 -15.75
N ASP A 179 6.88 6.50 -15.64
CA ASP A 179 7.63 5.98 -16.78
C ASP A 179 6.86 4.83 -17.45
N LEU A 180 6.31 5.07 -18.63
CA LEU A 180 5.47 4.11 -19.35
C LEU A 180 6.26 2.94 -19.98
N GLU A 181 7.59 3.03 -20.02
CA GLU A 181 8.43 1.87 -20.37
C GLU A 181 8.52 0.90 -19.19
N LYS A 182 8.38 1.43 -17.95
CA LYS A 182 8.40 0.64 -16.72
C LYS A 182 7.02 0.28 -16.19
N TYR A 183 5.99 1.05 -16.52
CA TYR A 183 4.64 0.86 -16.00
C TYR A 183 3.62 0.74 -17.12
N LYS A 184 2.82 -0.32 -17.07
CA LYS A 184 1.71 -0.53 -17.98
C LYS A 184 0.40 -0.07 -17.33
N LEU A 185 -0.36 0.75 -18.04
CA LEU A 185 -1.75 1.05 -17.68
C LEU A 185 -2.60 -0.21 -17.89
N LEU A 186 -3.29 -0.66 -16.84
CA LEU A 186 -4.24 -1.76 -16.94
C LEU A 186 -5.56 -1.25 -17.56
N PRO A 187 -6.18 -2.02 -18.48
CA PRO A 187 -7.45 -1.63 -19.08
C PRO A 187 -8.60 -1.60 -18.05
N GLU A 188 -8.53 -2.47 -17.06
CA GLU A 188 -9.45 -2.55 -15.92
C GLU A 188 -8.74 -3.17 -14.71
N TYR A 189 -9.30 -2.97 -13.52
CA TYR A 189 -8.84 -3.63 -12.30
C TYR A 189 -10.04 -4.01 -11.42
N PRO A 190 -10.09 -5.22 -10.82
CA PRO A 190 -11.21 -5.66 -10.02
C PRO A 190 -11.60 -4.65 -8.92
N GLY A 191 -12.87 -4.22 -8.94
CA GLY A 191 -13.40 -3.26 -7.97
C GLY A 191 -12.98 -1.80 -8.21
N VAL A 192 -12.39 -1.45 -9.35
CA VAL A 192 -12.10 -0.07 -9.75
C VAL A 192 -13.01 0.29 -10.93
N LEU A 193 -13.70 1.42 -10.83
CA LEU A 193 -14.58 1.90 -11.89
C LEU A 193 -13.76 2.55 -13.00
N SER A 194 -14.11 2.27 -14.26
CA SER A 194 -13.42 2.83 -15.43
C SER A 194 -14.04 4.13 -15.94
N ASP A 195 -15.31 4.39 -15.61
CA ASP A 195 -16.03 5.56 -16.08
C ASP A 195 -15.51 6.86 -15.45
N VAL A 196 -15.67 7.97 -16.17
CA VAL A 196 -15.39 9.31 -15.62
C VAL A 196 -16.39 9.61 -14.51
N GLN A 197 -15.86 10.01 -13.37
CA GLN A 197 -16.59 10.50 -12.21
C GLN A 197 -16.61 12.04 -12.23
N GLU A 198 -17.60 12.66 -11.58
CA GLU A 198 -17.66 14.11 -11.43
C GLU A 198 -18.17 14.46 -10.03
N GLU A 199 -17.51 15.40 -9.36
CA GLU A 199 -17.96 15.96 -8.09
C GLU A 199 -17.59 17.44 -8.05
N ASN A 200 -18.55 18.30 -7.68
CA ASN A 200 -18.36 19.76 -7.63
C ASN A 200 -17.82 20.37 -8.95
N GLY A 201 -18.23 19.82 -10.11
CA GLY A 201 -17.76 20.26 -11.43
C GLY A 201 -16.33 19.84 -11.76
N ILE A 202 -15.69 19.00 -10.92
CA ILE A 202 -14.35 18.45 -11.15
C ILE A 202 -14.50 17.02 -11.64
N LYS A 203 -14.06 16.78 -12.88
CA LYS A 203 -14.03 15.45 -13.49
C LYS A 203 -12.76 14.70 -13.07
N TYR A 204 -12.91 13.42 -12.78
CA TYR A 204 -11.77 12.55 -12.50
C TYR A 204 -12.05 11.10 -12.90
N LYS A 205 -11.00 10.30 -13.08
CA LYS A 205 -11.11 8.87 -13.34
C LYS A 205 -10.07 8.09 -12.56
N PHE A 206 -10.33 6.82 -12.30
CA PHE A 206 -9.40 5.94 -11.60
C PHE A 206 -8.59 5.13 -12.63
N GLU A 207 -7.27 5.15 -12.47
CA GLU A 207 -6.34 4.38 -13.28
C GLU A 207 -5.52 3.46 -12.37
N VAL A 208 -5.16 2.27 -12.88
CA VAL A 208 -4.25 1.36 -12.21
C VAL A 208 -3.10 1.07 -13.15
N TYR A 209 -1.89 1.41 -12.74
CA TYR A 209 -0.67 1.04 -13.41
C TYR A 209 -0.01 -0.11 -12.69
N GLU A 210 0.59 -1.03 -13.43
CA GLU A 210 1.38 -2.14 -12.89
C GLU A 210 2.79 -2.07 -13.47
N LYS A 211 3.80 -2.22 -12.60
CA LYS A 211 5.20 -2.22 -13.02
C LYS A 211 5.49 -3.48 -13.83
N ASN A 212 6.11 -3.32 -15.00
CA ASN A 212 6.59 -4.40 -15.83
C ASN A 212 7.61 -5.25 -15.05
N GLU A 213 7.60 -6.56 -15.29
CA GLU A 213 8.60 -7.49 -14.74
C GLU A 213 10.01 -7.22 -15.28
#